data_AF-A0A6I5E517-F1
#
_entry.id   AF-A0A6I5E517-F1
#
_cell.length_a   1.000
_cell.length_b   1.000
_cell.length_c   1.000
_cell.angle_alpha   90.00
_cell.angle_beta   90.00
_cell.angle_gamma   90.00
#
_symmetry.space_group_name_H-M   'P 1'
#
loop_
_entity.id
_entity.type
_entity.pdbx_description
1 polymer ?
#
loop_
_entity_poly.entity_id
_entity_poly.type
_entity_poly.pdbx_seq_one_letter_code
_entity_poly.pdbx_strand_id
1 'polypeptide(L)'
;MAGSVIHLDENAGPPATHGLVVGVGKYPHLEGGEAPVADSDGMRQLSSPPLSARAFARWLLAEYHDPQRPLGSVSLLLSEEQPAPFVNPRTGTAHEVEVATIDNILAAVTQWYDRGDSHVDNRLVFYFCGHGISQGDDMALLAADIFADPHNPLNGALDFAGLMNGLKRCKASQQVFFLDACRSNSDVLIEASGTRFAGRTPLGAGARPLDLPRRFHIPYYATLSGDQSHARPGQVSLFTEALLKSLAGAASDDPEGDWRVNTAHLLEAIDHFMHQPCFAGMVAGVQVPAVGELPVFVLHQLAGPPVVPVYVGCDPAQDNAEAEFVCLEGGRERLRRTLNDVDDTDPESEWAIELSFGDYDFEARLGERDVRTKTITVRPVFRRVHLVKS
;
A
#
# COMPACT_ATOMS: atom_id res chain seq x y z
N MET A 1 19.08 -19.19 -6.76
CA MET A 1 18.86 -17.88 -6.13
C MET A 1 18.94 -18.08 -4.63
N ALA A 2 19.66 -17.22 -3.91
CA ALA A 2 19.55 -17.19 -2.45
C ALA A 2 18.11 -16.80 -2.05
N GLY A 3 17.73 -17.11 -0.80
CA GLY A 3 16.40 -16.92 -0.21
C GLY A 3 15.70 -15.59 -0.50
N SER A 4 14.39 -15.53 -0.25
CA SER A 4 13.44 -14.42 -0.44
C SER A 4 13.35 -13.77 -1.83
N VAL A 5 14.34 -13.88 -2.71
CA VAL A 5 14.39 -13.16 -4.00
C VAL A 5 13.50 -13.84 -5.04
N ILE A 6 12.44 -13.16 -5.45
CA ILE A 6 11.47 -13.64 -6.46
C ILE A 6 11.70 -13.00 -7.85
N HIS A 7 12.54 -11.98 -7.92
CA HIS A 7 12.96 -11.36 -9.17
C HIS A 7 14.35 -10.74 -9.04
N LEU A 8 15.19 -10.98 -10.03
CA LEU A 8 16.47 -10.33 -10.21
C LEU A 8 16.68 -10.14 -11.71
N ASP A 9 16.85 -8.90 -12.14
CA ASP A 9 17.20 -8.55 -13.50
C ASP A 9 18.69 -8.18 -13.56
N GLU A 10 19.51 -9.12 -14.01
CA GLU A 10 20.94 -8.91 -14.19
C GLU A 10 21.25 -7.90 -15.30
N ASN A 11 20.29 -7.63 -16.19
CA ASN A 11 20.45 -6.70 -17.32
C ASN A 11 19.95 -5.29 -17.02
N ALA A 12 19.25 -5.07 -15.89
CA ALA A 12 18.72 -3.75 -15.55
C ALA A 12 19.83 -2.68 -15.45
N GLY A 13 21.06 -3.08 -15.10
CA GLY A 13 22.21 -2.18 -14.94
C GLY A 13 21.99 -1.13 -13.83
N PRO A 14 23.03 -0.38 -13.42
CA PRO A 14 22.84 0.77 -12.54
C PRO A 14 22.45 2.02 -13.37
N PRO A 15 21.56 2.89 -12.84
CA PRO A 15 20.80 2.72 -11.60
C PRO A 15 19.54 1.86 -11.76
N ALA A 16 19.11 1.24 -10.66
CA ALA A 16 17.93 0.39 -10.61
C ALA A 16 17.08 0.61 -9.35
N THR A 17 15.85 0.08 -9.38
CA THR A 17 14.93 0.03 -8.25
C THR A 17 14.94 -1.36 -7.63
N HIS A 18 15.10 -1.43 -6.31
CA HIS A 18 15.12 -2.68 -5.54
C HIS A 18 13.99 -2.70 -4.51
N GLY A 19 13.07 -3.65 -4.66
CA GLY A 19 11.93 -3.86 -3.75
C GLY A 19 12.21 -4.92 -2.70
N LEU A 20 11.82 -4.66 -1.45
CA LEU A 20 11.70 -5.63 -0.37
C LEU A 20 10.26 -5.58 0.17
N VAL A 21 9.54 -6.70 0.05
CA VAL A 21 8.12 -6.82 0.38
C VAL A 21 7.95 -7.87 1.48
N VAL A 22 7.32 -7.49 2.59
CA VAL A 22 7.09 -8.36 3.74
C VAL A 22 5.60 -8.35 4.10
N GLY A 23 4.98 -9.52 4.22
CA GLY A 23 3.59 -9.68 4.63
C GLY A 23 3.43 -10.73 5.72
N VAL A 24 3.01 -10.32 6.92
CA VAL A 24 2.93 -11.22 8.09
C VAL A 24 1.48 -11.36 8.54
N GLY A 25 0.86 -12.49 8.16
CA GLY A 25 -0.52 -12.82 8.52
C GLY A 25 -0.63 -13.88 9.60
N LYS A 26 0.22 -14.93 9.50
CA LYS A 26 0.33 -16.00 10.48
C LYS A 26 1.40 -15.70 11.52
N TYR A 27 1.07 -15.90 12.78
CA TYR A 27 1.97 -15.74 13.92
C TYR A 27 1.84 -16.97 14.83
N PRO A 28 2.85 -17.87 14.87
CA PRO A 28 2.76 -19.11 15.64
C PRO A 28 2.50 -18.93 17.13
N HIS A 29 2.87 -17.77 17.70
CA HIS A 29 2.75 -17.49 19.12
C HIS A 29 1.57 -16.60 19.51
N LEU A 30 0.74 -16.17 18.55
CA LEU A 30 -0.52 -15.48 18.85
C LEU A 30 -1.67 -16.48 18.95
N GLU A 31 -2.81 -16.03 19.48
CA GLU A 31 -4.05 -16.82 19.51
C GLU A 31 -4.35 -17.41 18.12
N GLY A 32 -4.65 -18.71 18.07
CA GLY A 32 -4.86 -19.46 16.81
C GLY A 32 -3.59 -19.98 16.13
N GLY A 33 -2.40 -19.69 16.65
CA GLY A 33 -1.13 -20.25 16.19
C GLY A 33 -0.78 -21.61 16.81
N GLU A 34 0.37 -22.16 16.45
CA GLU A 34 0.84 -23.47 16.91
C GLU A 34 1.27 -23.51 18.39
N ALA A 35 1.76 -22.38 18.92
CA ALA A 35 2.32 -22.27 20.27
C ALA A 35 1.94 -20.92 20.91
N PRO A 36 0.63 -20.64 21.10
CA PRO A 36 0.16 -19.35 21.57
C PRO A 36 0.65 -19.03 22.98
N VAL A 37 1.06 -17.78 23.22
CA VAL A 37 1.33 -17.27 24.56
C VAL A 37 0.03 -16.90 25.27
N ALA A 38 0.05 -16.94 26.61
CA ALA A 38 -1.12 -16.66 27.43
C ALA A 38 -1.59 -15.20 27.34
N ASP A 39 -0.64 -14.27 27.20
CA ASP A 39 -0.91 -12.84 27.03
C ASP A 39 -0.14 -12.35 25.80
N SER A 40 -0.88 -12.09 24.73
CA SER A 40 -0.38 -11.60 23.45
C SER A 40 -0.79 -10.15 23.20
N ASP A 41 -1.16 -9.42 24.26
CA ASP A 41 -1.60 -8.01 24.18
C ASP A 41 -2.81 -7.83 23.23
N GLY A 42 -3.69 -8.85 23.20
CA GLY A 42 -4.89 -8.86 22.36
C GLY A 42 -4.64 -9.07 20.86
N MET A 43 -3.41 -9.30 20.42
CA MET A 43 -3.07 -9.54 19.02
C MET A 43 -3.54 -10.91 18.54
N ARG A 44 -3.99 -10.98 17.28
CA ARG A 44 -4.54 -12.19 16.64
C ARG A 44 -3.92 -12.42 15.26
N GLN A 45 -4.25 -13.56 14.65
CA GLN A 45 -3.92 -13.81 13.24
C GLN A 45 -4.55 -12.76 12.31
N LEU A 46 -3.86 -12.44 11.21
CA LEU A 46 -4.31 -11.49 10.21
C LEU A 46 -4.42 -12.16 8.84
N SER A 47 -5.55 -12.01 8.15
CA SER A 47 -5.74 -12.60 6.82
C SER A 47 -5.23 -11.73 5.67
N SER A 48 -5.33 -10.41 5.80
CA SER A 48 -4.98 -9.45 4.74
C SER A 48 -3.49 -9.31 4.43
N PRO A 49 -2.56 -9.30 5.41
CA PRO A 49 -1.18 -8.92 5.12
C PRO A 49 -0.47 -9.73 4.03
N PRO A 50 -0.59 -11.07 3.98
CA PRO A 50 0.02 -11.81 2.89
C PRO A 50 -0.62 -11.54 1.53
N LEU A 51 -1.94 -11.31 1.49
CA LEU A 51 -2.66 -10.91 0.27
C LEU A 51 -2.17 -9.55 -0.22
N SER A 52 -2.04 -8.58 0.68
CA SER A 52 -1.55 -7.23 0.40
C SER A 52 -0.11 -7.25 -0.12
N ALA A 53 0.79 -7.98 0.53
CA ALA A 53 2.17 -8.15 0.08
C ALA A 53 2.27 -8.83 -1.29
N ARG A 54 1.48 -9.87 -1.55
CA ARG A 54 1.40 -10.51 -2.88
C ARG A 54 0.91 -9.54 -3.96
N ALA A 55 -0.11 -8.74 -3.65
CA ALA A 55 -0.66 -7.76 -4.58
C ALA A 55 0.38 -6.67 -4.92
N PHE A 56 1.09 -6.16 -3.91
CA PHE A 56 2.14 -5.17 -4.11
C PHE A 56 3.36 -5.72 -4.86
N ALA A 57 3.82 -6.94 -4.53
CA ALA A 57 4.89 -7.60 -5.27
C ALA A 57 4.50 -7.86 -6.74
N ARG A 58 3.24 -8.24 -6.99
CA ARG A 58 2.71 -8.38 -8.36
C ARG A 58 2.71 -7.04 -9.09
N TRP A 59 2.30 -5.94 -8.45
CA TRP A 59 2.32 -4.61 -9.05
C TRP A 59 3.75 -4.17 -9.41
N LEU A 60 4.73 -4.38 -8.51
CA LEU A 60 6.14 -4.11 -8.82
C LEU A 60 6.59 -4.85 -10.08
N LEU A 61 6.17 -6.11 -10.24
CA LEU A 61 6.56 -6.90 -11.40
C LEU A 61 5.74 -6.54 -12.66
N ALA A 62 4.43 -6.35 -12.58
CA ALA A 62 3.59 -6.18 -13.76
C ALA A 62 3.55 -4.72 -14.26
N GLU A 63 3.52 -3.75 -13.36
CA GLU A 63 3.09 -2.38 -13.67
C GLU A 63 4.15 -1.31 -13.35
N TYR A 64 5.06 -1.57 -12.40
CA TYR A 64 6.07 -0.58 -12.06
C TYR A 64 6.99 -0.28 -13.25
N HIS A 65 7.10 1.00 -13.57
CA HIS A 65 7.89 1.49 -14.69
C HIS A 65 8.56 2.83 -14.34
N ASP A 66 9.89 2.85 -14.38
CA ASP A 66 10.69 4.06 -14.27
C ASP A 66 11.85 3.90 -15.27
N PRO A 67 11.83 4.61 -16.42
CA PRO A 67 12.89 4.52 -17.42
C PRO A 67 14.28 4.87 -16.89
N GLN A 68 14.35 5.71 -15.86
CA GLN A 68 15.63 6.10 -15.27
C GLN A 68 16.12 5.10 -14.24
N ARG A 69 15.23 4.33 -13.63
CA ARG A 69 15.53 3.37 -12.54
C ARG A 69 14.67 2.11 -12.71
N PRO A 70 14.90 1.31 -13.76
CA PRO A 70 14.13 0.10 -13.99
C PRO A 70 14.16 -0.83 -12.78
N LEU A 71 13.16 -1.70 -12.66
CA LEU A 71 13.14 -2.68 -11.59
C LEU A 71 14.30 -3.67 -11.73
N GLY A 72 15.26 -3.62 -10.79
CA GLY A 72 16.40 -4.52 -10.77
C GLY A 72 16.16 -5.75 -9.90
N SER A 73 15.34 -5.66 -8.84
CA SER A 73 14.99 -6.83 -8.03
C SER A 73 13.77 -6.69 -7.15
N VAL A 74 13.17 -7.83 -6.78
CA VAL A 74 12.14 -7.94 -5.74
C VAL A 74 12.45 -9.11 -4.83
N SER A 75 12.52 -8.86 -3.52
CA SER A 75 12.46 -9.86 -2.46
C SER A 75 11.07 -9.88 -1.83
N LEU A 76 10.57 -11.08 -1.54
CA LEU A 76 9.27 -11.33 -0.93
C LEU A 76 9.41 -12.32 0.24
N LEU A 77 8.88 -11.94 1.39
CA LEU A 77 8.78 -12.74 2.60
C LEU A 77 7.32 -12.75 3.06
N LEU A 78 6.77 -13.93 3.36
CA LEU A 78 5.36 -14.08 3.73
C LEU A 78 5.21 -14.99 4.95
N SER A 79 4.27 -14.69 5.83
CA SER A 79 3.81 -15.65 6.84
C SER A 79 2.32 -15.89 6.66
N GLU A 80 1.97 -17.09 6.20
CA GLU A 80 0.64 -17.44 5.71
C GLU A 80 0.07 -18.66 6.43
N GLU A 81 -1.26 -18.68 6.63
CA GLU A 81 -1.96 -19.85 7.14
C GLU A 81 -1.85 -21.04 6.18
N GLN A 82 -1.96 -20.76 4.89
CA GLN A 82 -1.82 -21.75 3.81
C GLN A 82 -0.74 -21.25 2.84
N PRO A 83 0.55 -21.56 3.10
CA PRO A 83 1.64 -21.14 2.24
C PRO A 83 1.45 -21.66 0.81
N ALA A 84 1.67 -20.77 -0.16
CA ALA A 84 1.62 -21.11 -1.58
C ALA A 84 2.80 -20.47 -2.33
N PRO A 85 3.29 -21.06 -3.42
CA PRO A 85 4.30 -20.43 -4.25
C PRO A 85 3.83 -19.07 -4.78
N PHE A 86 4.75 -18.13 -4.94
CA PHE A 86 4.50 -16.89 -5.68
C PHE A 86 4.83 -17.10 -7.16
N VAL A 87 3.85 -16.91 -8.04
CA VAL A 87 4.06 -16.99 -9.48
C VAL A 87 4.44 -15.61 -10.02
N ASN A 88 5.66 -15.48 -10.54
CA ASN A 88 6.15 -14.25 -11.15
C ASN A 88 5.35 -13.94 -12.43
N PRO A 89 4.61 -12.81 -12.51
CA PRO A 89 3.77 -12.50 -13.65
C PRO A 89 4.56 -12.23 -14.94
N ARG A 90 5.85 -11.87 -14.86
CA ARG A 90 6.70 -11.63 -16.05
C ARG A 90 7.15 -12.93 -16.71
N THR A 91 7.45 -13.95 -15.92
CA THR A 91 8.11 -15.17 -16.39
C THR A 91 7.25 -16.43 -16.28
N GLY A 92 6.16 -16.39 -15.51
CA GLY A 92 5.37 -17.55 -15.14
C GLY A 92 6.06 -18.49 -14.13
N THR A 93 7.25 -18.13 -13.64
CA THR A 93 8.03 -18.97 -12.72
C THR A 93 7.40 -18.96 -11.33
N ALA A 94 7.19 -20.14 -10.74
CA ALA A 94 6.80 -20.28 -9.35
C ALA A 94 8.04 -20.20 -8.43
N HIS A 95 7.94 -19.40 -7.37
CA HIS A 95 8.95 -19.23 -6.34
C HIS A 95 8.39 -19.67 -5.00
N GLU A 96 9.11 -20.55 -4.30
CA GLU A 96 8.85 -20.76 -2.88
C GLU A 96 9.16 -19.47 -2.11
N VAL A 97 8.27 -19.11 -1.19
CA VAL A 97 8.38 -17.87 -0.41
C VAL A 97 8.82 -18.22 1.00
N GLU A 98 9.90 -17.59 1.45
CA GLU A 98 10.40 -17.80 2.81
C GLU A 98 9.47 -17.18 3.85
N VAL A 99 9.40 -17.85 5.01
CA VAL A 99 8.63 -17.36 6.15
C VAL A 99 9.21 -16.04 6.63
N ALA A 100 8.36 -15.05 6.89
CA ALA A 100 8.74 -13.74 7.42
C ALA A 100 9.11 -13.77 8.92
N THR A 101 10.06 -14.64 9.31
CA THR A 101 10.71 -14.59 10.63
C THR A 101 11.67 -13.41 10.71
N ILE A 102 12.00 -12.96 11.92
CA ILE A 102 12.90 -11.82 12.07
C ILE A 102 14.28 -12.11 11.45
N ASP A 103 14.82 -13.32 11.60
CA ASP A 103 16.14 -13.67 11.00
C ASP A 103 16.12 -13.59 9.47
N ASN A 104 15.04 -14.07 8.84
CA ASN A 104 14.88 -13.99 7.39
C ASN A 104 14.69 -12.55 6.92
N ILE A 105 13.94 -11.73 7.67
CA ILE A 105 13.77 -10.29 7.39
C ILE A 105 15.13 -9.58 7.46
N LEU A 106 15.94 -9.80 8.50
CA LEU A 106 17.26 -9.15 8.63
C LEU A 106 18.23 -9.59 7.51
N ALA A 107 18.21 -10.86 7.13
CA ALA A 107 18.99 -11.38 6.01
C ALA A 107 18.57 -10.72 4.69
N ALA A 108 17.26 -10.58 4.44
CA ALA A 108 16.74 -9.92 3.24
C ALA A 108 17.05 -8.41 3.24
N VAL A 109 16.94 -7.72 4.37
CA VAL A 109 17.35 -6.31 4.51
C VAL A 109 18.82 -6.12 4.18
N THR A 110 19.69 -7.03 4.63
CA THR A 110 21.13 -6.96 4.33
C THR A 110 21.39 -7.07 2.83
N GLN A 111 20.79 -8.07 2.17
CA GLN A 111 20.92 -8.23 0.72
C GLN A 111 20.31 -7.06 -0.07
N TRP A 112 19.20 -6.52 0.42
CA TRP A 112 18.53 -5.36 -0.17
C TRP A 112 19.36 -4.08 -0.03
N TYR A 113 20.01 -3.89 1.13
CA TYR A 113 20.99 -2.82 1.37
C TYR A 113 22.14 -2.91 0.37
N ASP A 114 22.75 -4.09 0.20
CA ASP A 114 23.91 -4.28 -0.68
C ASP A 114 23.58 -3.91 -2.14
N ARG A 115 22.36 -4.26 -2.60
CA ARG A 115 21.87 -3.86 -3.92
C ARG A 115 21.70 -2.35 -4.02
N GLY A 116 21.05 -1.73 -3.02
CA GLY A 116 20.91 -0.27 -2.94
C GLY A 116 22.24 0.47 -2.93
N ASP A 117 23.25 -0.07 -2.23
CA ASP A 117 24.56 0.55 -2.04
C ASP A 117 25.46 0.49 -3.30
N SER A 118 25.03 -0.24 -4.33
CA SER A 118 25.78 -0.39 -5.57
C SER A 118 25.88 0.89 -6.40
N HIS A 119 24.87 1.78 -6.34
CA HIS A 119 24.85 3.02 -7.10
C HIS A 119 24.05 4.12 -6.39
N VAL A 120 24.49 5.37 -6.56
CA VAL A 120 23.93 6.53 -5.87
C VAL A 120 22.52 6.90 -6.32
N ASP A 121 22.22 6.68 -7.60
CA ASP A 121 20.90 6.93 -8.18
C ASP A 121 19.93 5.75 -8.03
N ASN A 122 20.32 4.67 -7.34
CA ASN A 122 19.40 3.58 -7.03
C ASN A 122 18.22 4.06 -6.18
N ARG A 123 17.10 3.35 -6.33
CA ARG A 123 15.93 3.48 -5.48
C ARG A 123 15.72 2.23 -4.65
N LEU A 124 15.44 2.44 -3.38
CA LEU A 124 14.99 1.41 -2.46
C LEU A 124 13.50 1.57 -2.21
N VAL A 125 12.74 0.48 -2.35
CA VAL A 125 11.30 0.41 -2.01
C VAL A 125 11.12 -0.68 -0.95
N PHE A 126 10.63 -0.30 0.23
CA PHE A 126 10.28 -1.22 1.31
C PHE A 126 8.78 -1.21 1.50
N TYR A 127 8.18 -2.39 1.55
CA TYR A 127 6.76 -2.56 1.86
C TYR A 127 6.63 -3.56 3.00
N PHE A 128 5.88 -3.18 4.03
CA PHE A 128 5.53 -4.05 5.14
C PHE A 128 4.03 -4.01 5.39
N CYS A 129 3.41 -5.18 5.53
CA CYS A 129 2.05 -5.30 6.06
C CYS A 129 2.02 -6.37 7.16
N GLY A 130 1.38 -6.06 8.29
CA GLY A 130 1.31 -6.94 9.45
C GLY A 130 1.01 -6.17 10.73
N HIS A 131 1.27 -6.78 11.87
CA HIS A 131 1.20 -6.09 13.15
C HIS A 131 2.35 -5.09 13.27
N GLY A 132 2.03 -3.95 13.87
CA GLY A 132 2.98 -2.92 14.24
C GLY A 132 2.55 -2.27 15.53
N ILE A 133 3.53 -1.86 16.32
CA ILE A 133 3.32 -1.08 17.53
C ILE A 133 4.26 0.12 17.50
N SER A 134 3.84 1.23 18.10
CA SER A 134 4.63 2.45 18.15
C SER A 134 4.62 3.05 19.55
N GLN A 135 5.71 3.74 19.90
CA GLN A 135 5.80 4.59 21.08
C GLN A 135 6.61 5.83 20.73
N GLY A 136 5.94 6.98 20.61
CA GLY A 136 6.58 8.20 20.09
C GLY A 136 7.10 7.99 18.66
N ASP A 137 8.40 8.21 18.45
CA ASP A 137 9.06 8.02 17.16
C ASP A 137 9.53 6.57 16.91
N ASP A 138 9.49 5.72 17.94
CA ASP A 138 9.91 4.33 17.84
C ASP A 138 8.76 3.47 17.26
N MET A 139 9.08 2.64 16.27
CA MET A 139 8.11 1.74 15.62
C MET A 139 8.71 0.35 15.44
N ALA A 140 8.01 -0.65 15.95
CA ALA A 140 8.34 -2.05 15.80
C ALA A 140 7.42 -2.68 14.74
N LEU A 141 8.01 -3.33 13.73
CA LEU A 141 7.29 -4.13 12.74
C LEU A 141 7.41 -5.60 13.14
N LEU A 142 6.30 -6.26 13.45
CA LEU A 142 6.32 -7.56 14.11
C LEU A 142 6.50 -8.68 13.08
N ALA A 143 7.52 -9.50 13.27
CA ALA A 143 7.76 -10.68 12.44
C ALA A 143 6.88 -11.85 12.89
N ALA A 144 6.88 -12.94 12.11
CA ALA A 144 6.07 -14.12 12.39
C ALA A 144 6.37 -14.70 13.79
N ASP A 145 7.63 -14.65 14.22
CA ASP A 145 8.17 -15.22 15.45
C ASP A 145 8.21 -14.24 16.63
N ILE A 146 7.40 -13.17 16.59
CA ILE A 146 7.08 -12.37 17.80
C ILE A 146 6.62 -13.30 18.95
N PHE A 147 7.06 -13.01 20.17
CA PHE A 147 6.84 -13.85 21.38
C PHE A 147 7.53 -15.23 21.40
N ALA A 148 8.35 -15.59 20.40
CA ALA A 148 9.16 -16.83 20.47
C ALA A 148 10.16 -16.83 21.63
N ASP A 149 10.64 -15.64 22.04
CA ASP A 149 11.37 -15.42 23.29
C ASP A 149 10.39 -14.87 24.36
N PRO A 150 9.97 -15.69 25.33
CA PRO A 150 9.02 -15.25 26.37
C PRO A 150 9.58 -14.17 27.30
N HIS A 151 10.90 -13.99 27.35
CA HIS A 151 11.55 -12.98 28.18
C HIS A 151 11.76 -11.68 27.42
N ASN A 152 11.94 -11.74 26.11
CA ASN A 152 12.10 -10.56 25.25
C ASN A 152 11.30 -10.72 23.95
N PRO A 153 9.96 -10.56 24.00
CA PRO A 153 9.11 -10.77 22.82
C PRO A 153 9.55 -9.99 21.58
N LEU A 154 9.99 -8.75 21.77
CA LEU A 154 10.44 -7.85 20.70
C LEU A 154 11.71 -8.32 19.99
N ASN A 155 12.36 -9.39 20.44
CA ASN A 155 13.38 -10.07 19.63
C ASN A 155 12.81 -10.58 18.30
N GLY A 156 11.50 -10.88 18.22
CA GLY A 156 10.77 -11.19 16.98
C GLY A 156 10.21 -9.97 16.25
N ALA A 157 10.81 -8.79 16.41
CA ALA A 157 10.39 -7.56 15.74
C ALA A 157 11.56 -6.84 15.07
N LEU A 158 11.26 -6.09 14.02
CA LEU A 158 12.18 -5.20 13.32
C LEU A 158 12.02 -3.78 13.84
N ASP A 159 13.12 -3.19 14.31
CA ASP A 159 13.18 -1.77 14.66
C ASP A 159 13.23 -0.92 13.37
N PHE A 160 12.10 -0.30 13.03
CA PHE A 160 11.97 0.49 11.80
C PHE A 160 12.75 1.80 11.85
N ALA A 161 12.78 2.47 13.00
CA ALA A 161 13.57 3.68 13.19
C ALA A 161 15.06 3.37 13.04
N GLY A 162 15.51 2.26 13.63
CA GLY A 162 16.85 1.70 13.46
C GLY A 162 17.19 1.38 12.01
N LEU A 163 16.28 0.72 11.27
CA LEU A 163 16.43 0.49 9.83
C LEU A 163 16.63 1.81 9.05
N MET A 164 15.74 2.79 9.24
CA MET A 164 15.84 4.09 8.58
C MET A 164 17.14 4.83 8.92
N ASN A 165 17.62 4.70 10.15
CA ASN A 165 18.88 5.26 10.60
C ASN A 165 20.10 4.57 9.97
N GLY A 166 20.09 3.24 9.87
CA GLY A 166 21.15 2.49 9.20
C GLY A 166 21.24 2.80 7.70
N LEU A 167 20.10 2.99 7.04
CA LEU A 167 20.01 3.34 5.62
C LEU A 167 20.53 4.74 5.27
N LYS A 168 20.86 5.59 6.26
CA LYS A 168 21.54 6.88 6.02
C LYS A 168 22.85 6.70 5.25
N ARG A 169 23.56 5.58 5.50
CA ARG A 169 24.85 5.25 4.85
C ARG A 169 24.72 4.63 3.46
N CYS A 170 23.54 4.13 3.09
CA CYS A 170 23.32 3.50 1.79
C CYS A 170 23.47 4.54 0.67
N LYS A 171 24.17 4.20 -0.42
CA LYS A 171 24.34 5.12 -1.57
C LYS A 171 23.01 5.53 -2.20
N ALA A 172 22.05 4.61 -2.32
CA ALA A 172 20.73 4.86 -2.88
C ALA A 172 20.11 6.15 -2.32
N SER A 173 19.98 7.14 -3.19
CA SER A 173 19.52 8.49 -2.85
C SER A 173 18.02 8.57 -2.67
N GLN A 174 17.24 7.61 -3.18
CA GLN A 174 15.79 7.57 -3.02
C GLN A 174 15.35 6.32 -2.25
N GLN A 175 14.60 6.50 -1.18
CA GLN A 175 14.18 5.43 -0.29
C GLN A 175 12.72 5.62 0.12
N VAL A 176 11.85 4.72 -0.33
CA VAL A 176 10.40 4.80 -0.16
C VAL A 176 9.97 3.65 0.73
N PHE A 177 9.16 3.94 1.75
CA PHE A 177 8.64 2.95 2.69
C PHE A 177 7.13 3.02 2.71
N PHE A 178 6.45 1.88 2.56
CA PHE A 178 5.01 1.74 2.71
C PHE A 178 4.74 0.83 3.90
N LEU A 179 4.18 1.40 4.97
CA LEU A 179 3.98 0.72 6.24
C LEU A 179 2.48 0.56 6.51
N ASP A 180 1.99 -0.63 6.18
CA ASP A 180 0.61 -1.05 6.40
C ASP A 180 0.48 -1.85 7.70
N ALA A 181 0.65 -1.13 8.80
CA ALA A 181 0.59 -1.68 10.14
C ALA A 181 -0.08 -0.67 11.08
N CYS A 182 -0.65 -1.18 12.17
CA CYS A 182 -1.10 -0.33 13.27
C CYS A 182 0.07 0.48 13.84
N ARG A 183 -0.27 1.63 14.42
CA ARG A 183 0.66 2.47 15.19
C ARG A 183 0.12 2.75 16.58
N SER A 184 -0.81 1.90 17.03
CA SER A 184 -1.36 1.95 18.36
C SER A 184 -0.26 1.77 19.40
N ASN A 185 -0.36 2.54 20.47
CA ASN A 185 0.51 2.40 21.62
C ASN A 185 0.24 1.04 22.28
N SER A 186 1.19 0.12 22.20
CA SER A 186 1.38 -0.84 23.28
C SER A 186 2.43 -0.24 24.20
N ASP A 187 1.99 0.70 25.03
CA ASP A 187 2.88 1.30 26.04
C ASP A 187 3.53 0.19 26.87
N VAL A 188 2.81 -0.91 27.13
CA VAL A 188 3.31 -2.05 27.90
C VAL A 188 4.50 -2.76 27.24
N LEU A 189 4.47 -3.10 25.94
CA LEU A 189 5.55 -3.91 25.35
C LEU A 189 6.86 -3.13 25.17
N ILE A 190 6.79 -1.88 24.70
CA ILE A 190 8.00 -1.07 24.49
C ILE A 190 8.51 -0.51 25.83
N GLU A 191 7.63 -0.10 26.75
CA GLU A 191 8.04 0.40 28.07
C GLU A 191 8.58 -0.75 28.96
N ALA A 192 7.96 -1.94 28.93
CA ALA A 192 8.45 -3.10 29.69
C ALA A 192 9.82 -3.60 29.20
N SER A 193 10.24 -3.25 27.98
CA SER A 193 11.62 -3.50 27.51
C SER A 193 12.68 -2.70 28.27
N GLY A 194 12.28 -1.68 29.06
CA GLY A 194 13.13 -0.87 29.92
C GLY A 194 14.17 0.00 29.20
N THR A 195 14.26 -0.07 27.85
CA THR A 195 15.36 0.51 27.07
C THR A 195 14.93 1.21 25.77
N ARG A 196 13.63 1.43 25.53
CA ARG A 196 13.08 1.82 24.21
C ARG A 196 13.48 0.83 23.10
N PHE A 197 13.56 -0.46 23.42
CA PHE A 197 13.90 -1.47 22.44
C PHE A 197 12.67 -1.76 21.57
N ALA A 198 12.67 -1.26 20.33
CA ALA A 198 11.61 -1.48 19.34
C ALA A 198 11.85 -2.73 18.47
N GLY A 199 12.78 -3.60 18.89
CA GLY A 199 13.16 -4.81 18.17
C GLY A 199 14.57 -4.77 17.61
N ARG A 200 14.90 -5.75 16.78
CA ARG A 200 16.25 -5.97 16.26
C ARG A 200 16.56 -4.95 15.16
N THR A 201 17.71 -4.29 15.30
CA THR A 201 18.22 -3.36 14.28
C THR A 201 19.05 -4.13 13.22
N PRO A 202 18.71 -4.07 11.92
CA PRO A 202 19.43 -4.81 10.88
C PRO A 202 20.77 -4.21 10.50
N LEU A 203 20.91 -2.89 10.67
CA LEU A 203 22.02 -2.11 10.15
C LEU A 203 22.48 -1.14 11.24
N GLY A 204 23.78 -1.11 11.56
CA GLY A 204 24.28 -0.19 12.58
C GLY A 204 23.95 1.27 12.23
N ALA A 205 23.63 2.12 13.21
CA ALA A 205 23.36 3.54 12.94
C ALA A 205 24.63 4.28 12.44
N GLY A 206 24.46 5.36 11.68
CA GLY A 206 25.56 6.21 11.23
C GLY A 206 25.13 7.47 10.51
N ALA A 207 26.03 8.43 10.39
CA ALA A 207 25.82 9.62 9.56
C ALA A 207 25.94 9.25 8.06
N ARG A 208 25.17 9.94 7.21
CA ARG A 208 25.35 9.85 5.77
C ARG A 208 26.72 10.46 5.41
N PRO A 209 27.58 9.75 4.64
CA PRO A 209 28.82 10.31 4.12
C PRO A 209 28.60 11.63 3.37
N LEU A 210 29.50 12.61 3.57
CA LEU A 210 29.36 13.98 3.04
C LEU A 210 29.53 14.06 1.51
N ASP A 211 30.16 13.07 0.90
CA ASP A 211 30.38 12.93 -0.53
C ASP A 211 29.18 12.35 -1.27
N LEU A 212 28.19 11.80 -0.55
CA LEU A 212 26.94 11.33 -1.14
C LEU A 212 25.95 12.49 -1.33
N PRO A 213 25.15 12.47 -2.40
CA PRO A 213 24.09 13.45 -2.60
C PRO A 213 23.03 13.33 -1.49
N ARG A 214 22.20 14.36 -1.37
CA ARG A 214 21.08 14.37 -0.43
C ARG A 214 20.24 13.11 -0.60
N ARG A 215 19.94 12.46 0.53
CA ARG A 215 19.00 11.35 0.62
C ARG A 215 17.57 11.90 0.65
N PHE A 216 16.73 11.45 -0.27
CA PHE A 216 15.29 11.58 -0.20
C PHE A 216 14.72 10.29 0.37
N HIS A 217 14.11 10.39 1.55
CA HIS A 217 13.46 9.27 2.21
C HIS A 217 12.03 9.65 2.55
N ILE A 218 11.11 8.71 2.40
CA ILE A 218 9.69 8.96 2.59
C ILE A 218 8.99 7.71 3.15
N PRO A 219 8.60 7.73 4.43
CA PRO A 219 7.75 6.72 5.00
C PRO A 219 6.27 7.12 4.90
N TYR A 220 5.50 6.35 4.15
CA TYR A 220 4.04 6.36 4.16
C TYR A 220 3.56 5.37 5.23
N TYR A 221 2.76 5.88 6.15
CA TYR A 221 2.10 5.11 7.19
C TYR A 221 0.62 4.97 6.84
N ALA A 222 0.08 3.78 7.04
CA ALA A 222 -1.34 3.51 6.81
C ALA A 222 -2.28 4.28 7.75
N THR A 223 -1.75 4.75 8.89
CA THR A 223 -2.53 5.40 9.94
C THR A 223 -1.67 6.41 10.72
N LEU A 224 -2.32 7.30 11.48
CA LEU A 224 -1.65 8.26 12.38
C LEU A 224 -1.01 7.52 13.57
N SER A 225 -0.12 8.22 14.28
CA SER A 225 0.44 7.67 15.53
C SER A 225 -0.67 7.46 16.55
N GLY A 226 -0.73 6.27 17.16
CA GLY A 226 -1.77 5.88 18.11
C GLY A 226 -2.96 5.15 17.49
N ASP A 227 -3.10 5.14 16.16
CA ASP A 227 -4.29 4.61 15.48
C ASP A 227 -4.09 3.20 14.89
N GLN A 228 -5.20 2.61 14.46
CA GLN A 228 -5.26 1.27 13.87
C GLN A 228 -5.26 1.32 12.33
N SER A 229 -4.80 0.23 11.71
CA SER A 229 -4.99 -0.05 10.29
C SER A 229 -6.06 -1.14 10.12
N HIS A 230 -6.88 -1.01 9.09
CA HIS A 230 -8.07 -1.82 8.87
C HIS A 230 -8.05 -2.54 7.52
N ALA A 231 -8.75 -3.66 7.49
CA ALA A 231 -8.89 -4.47 6.30
C ALA A 231 -10.26 -5.18 6.27
N ARG A 232 -10.71 -5.53 5.07
CA ARG A 232 -11.86 -6.41 4.88
C ARG A 232 -11.40 -7.88 5.00
N PRO A 233 -12.12 -8.75 5.72
CA PRO A 233 -11.72 -10.14 5.90
C PRO A 233 -11.44 -10.85 4.56
N GLY A 234 -10.28 -11.51 4.45
CA GLY A 234 -9.89 -12.25 3.25
C GLY A 234 -9.61 -11.40 2.01
N GLN A 235 -9.50 -10.08 2.16
CA GLN A 235 -9.11 -9.16 1.10
C GLN A 235 -7.78 -8.49 1.44
N VAL A 236 -7.21 -7.77 0.48
CA VAL A 236 -6.14 -6.81 0.76
C VAL A 236 -6.62 -5.77 1.78
N SER A 237 -5.68 -5.20 2.53
CA SER A 237 -5.93 -4.11 3.46
C SER A 237 -6.35 -2.83 2.72
N LEU A 238 -7.13 -1.98 3.40
CA LEU A 238 -7.68 -0.76 2.79
C LEU A 238 -6.56 0.19 2.33
N PHE A 239 -5.50 0.34 3.13
CA PHE A 239 -4.34 1.14 2.73
C PHE A 239 -3.65 0.58 1.49
N THR A 240 -3.42 -0.73 1.42
CA THR A 240 -2.78 -1.34 0.24
C THR A 240 -3.66 -1.23 -1.00
N GLU A 241 -4.96 -1.40 -0.87
CA GLU A 241 -5.89 -1.20 -1.99
C GLU A 241 -5.86 0.26 -2.47
N ALA A 242 -5.94 1.23 -1.55
CA ALA A 242 -5.85 2.65 -1.87
C ALA A 242 -4.51 3.01 -2.52
N LEU A 243 -3.40 2.45 -2.01
CA LEU A 243 -2.07 2.61 -2.58
C LEU A 243 -2.01 2.09 -4.02
N LEU A 244 -2.51 0.87 -4.28
CA LEU A 244 -2.49 0.28 -5.62
C LEU A 244 -3.37 1.06 -6.60
N LYS A 245 -4.56 1.49 -6.20
CA LYS A 245 -5.43 2.35 -7.02
C LYS A 245 -4.79 3.72 -7.30
N SER A 246 -4.07 4.25 -6.32
CA SER A 246 -3.33 5.51 -6.47
C SER A 246 -2.18 5.37 -7.47
N LEU A 247 -1.39 4.30 -7.36
CA LEU A 247 -0.34 3.97 -8.31
C LEU A 247 -0.91 3.66 -9.71
N ALA A 248 -2.10 3.09 -9.84
CA ALA A 248 -2.71 2.78 -11.14
C ALA A 248 -3.18 4.04 -11.91
N GLY A 249 -3.38 5.18 -11.23
CA GLY A 249 -3.75 6.40 -11.92
C GLY A 249 -4.25 7.54 -11.06
N ALA A 250 -4.86 7.29 -9.90
CA ALA A 250 -5.43 8.38 -9.10
C ALA A 250 -4.36 9.37 -8.61
N ALA A 251 -3.11 8.95 -8.41
CA ALA A 251 -2.01 9.83 -8.05
C ALA A 251 -1.19 10.36 -9.24
N SER A 252 -1.68 10.19 -10.48
CA SER A 252 -0.94 10.57 -11.68
C SER A 252 -1.22 12.01 -12.14
N ASP A 253 -0.26 12.58 -12.84
CA ASP A 253 -0.35 13.86 -13.55
C ASP A 253 0.51 13.80 -14.82
N ASP A 254 0.22 14.61 -15.84
CA ASP A 254 0.86 14.57 -17.17
C ASP A 254 1.48 15.92 -17.61
N PRO A 255 2.31 16.57 -16.78
CA PRO A 255 2.81 17.92 -17.09
C PRO A 255 3.61 18.02 -18.39
N GLU A 256 4.19 16.92 -18.86
CA GLU A 256 4.99 16.83 -20.08
C GLU A 256 4.37 15.86 -21.11
N GLY A 257 3.11 15.45 -20.91
CA GLY A 257 2.39 14.51 -21.77
C GLY A 257 2.63 13.02 -21.47
N ASP A 258 3.44 12.71 -20.45
CA ASP A 258 3.58 11.37 -19.88
C ASP A 258 2.99 11.31 -18.47
N TRP A 259 2.14 10.32 -18.23
CA TRP A 259 1.48 10.12 -16.93
C TRP A 259 2.48 9.65 -15.88
N ARG A 260 2.70 10.48 -14.87
CA ARG A 260 3.68 10.28 -13.79
C ARG A 260 2.98 10.27 -12.44
N VAL A 261 3.31 9.30 -11.60
CA VAL A 261 2.95 9.30 -10.19
C VAL A 261 4.11 9.86 -9.39
N ASN A 262 3.87 10.95 -8.67
CA ASN A 262 4.85 11.53 -7.76
C ASN A 262 4.47 11.26 -6.30
N THR A 263 5.44 11.43 -5.41
CA THR A 263 5.27 11.15 -3.97
C THR A 263 4.22 12.03 -3.28
N ALA A 264 4.01 13.28 -3.71
CA ALA A 264 3.01 14.16 -3.10
C ALA A 264 1.57 13.75 -3.47
N HIS A 265 1.31 13.53 -4.77
CA HIS A 265 -0.01 13.11 -5.26
C HIS A 265 -0.41 11.73 -4.72
N LEU A 266 0.58 10.89 -4.39
CA LEU A 266 0.33 9.58 -3.80
C LEU A 266 -0.34 9.69 -2.43
N LEU A 267 0.09 10.61 -1.57
CA LEU A 267 -0.57 10.83 -0.28
C LEU A 267 -1.99 11.36 -0.47
N GLU A 268 -2.17 12.36 -1.34
CA GLU A 268 -3.48 12.95 -1.63
C GLU A 268 -4.49 11.91 -2.13
N ALA A 269 -4.08 11.05 -3.06
CA ALA A 269 -4.94 10.02 -3.61
C ALA A 269 -5.27 8.92 -2.58
N ILE A 270 -4.30 8.47 -1.79
CA ILE A 270 -4.55 7.48 -0.72
C ILE A 270 -5.51 8.07 0.31
N ASP A 271 -5.27 9.30 0.77
CA ASP A 271 -6.13 10.00 1.71
C ASP A 271 -7.56 10.15 1.18
N HIS A 272 -7.71 10.50 -0.10
CA HIS A 272 -9.01 10.57 -0.75
C HIS A 272 -9.80 9.26 -0.63
N PHE A 273 -9.19 8.13 -0.99
CA PHE A 273 -9.84 6.81 -0.89
C PHE A 273 -10.23 6.48 0.55
N MET A 274 -9.34 6.72 1.51
CA MET A 274 -9.60 6.44 2.93
C MET A 274 -10.75 7.29 3.51
N HIS A 275 -11.09 8.41 2.88
CA HIS A 275 -12.25 9.23 3.26
C HIS A 275 -13.55 8.86 2.54
N GLN A 276 -13.53 7.98 1.52
CA GLN A 276 -14.75 7.65 0.77
C GLN A 276 -15.53 6.50 1.43
N PRO A 277 -16.82 6.70 1.81
CA PRO A 277 -17.65 5.65 2.38
C PRO A 277 -17.81 4.42 1.47
N CYS A 278 -17.97 4.62 0.16
CA CYS A 278 -18.06 3.51 -0.80
C CYS A 278 -16.76 2.67 -0.88
N PHE A 279 -15.62 3.21 -0.43
CA PHE A 279 -14.33 2.53 -0.41
C PHE A 279 -13.99 1.95 0.97
N ALA A 280 -13.98 2.79 2.00
CA ALA A 280 -13.57 2.42 3.35
C ALA A 280 -14.73 1.95 4.24
N GLY A 281 -15.98 2.05 3.78
CA GLY A 281 -17.15 1.66 4.55
C GLY A 281 -17.26 2.43 5.86
N MET A 282 -17.56 1.71 6.95
CA MET A 282 -17.72 2.31 8.29
C MET A 282 -16.44 2.94 8.86
N VAL A 283 -15.26 2.62 8.31
CA VAL A 283 -13.98 3.20 8.77
C VAL A 283 -13.52 4.37 7.89
N ALA A 284 -14.38 4.86 7.00
CA ALA A 284 -14.10 6.06 6.20
C ALA A 284 -13.80 7.27 7.10
N GLY A 285 -12.65 7.90 6.88
CA GLY A 285 -12.16 9.03 7.70
C GLY A 285 -11.71 8.66 9.11
N VAL A 286 -11.75 7.38 9.50
CA VAL A 286 -11.22 6.89 10.80
C VAL A 286 -9.74 6.55 10.67
N GLN A 287 -9.36 5.81 9.63
CA GLN A 287 -7.97 5.49 9.34
C GLN A 287 -7.37 6.58 8.45
N VAL A 288 -6.51 7.41 9.02
CA VAL A 288 -5.92 8.57 8.34
C VAL A 288 -4.48 8.26 7.92
N PRO A 289 -4.17 8.12 6.62
CA PRO A 289 -2.81 7.87 6.15
C PRO A 289 -1.92 9.09 6.43
N ALA A 290 -0.65 8.84 6.71
CA ALA A 290 0.30 9.90 7.06
C ALA A 290 1.66 9.69 6.41
N VAL A 291 2.43 10.78 6.29
CA VAL A 291 3.82 10.72 5.85
C VAL A 291 4.73 11.38 6.88
N GLY A 292 5.97 10.90 6.96
CA GLY A 292 7.04 11.61 7.69
C GLY A 292 7.56 12.81 6.90
N GLU A 293 8.76 12.68 6.33
CA GLU A 293 9.25 13.64 5.35
C GLU A 293 8.63 13.41 3.97
N LEU A 294 8.29 14.48 3.23
CA LEU A 294 7.67 14.42 1.90
C LEU A 294 8.54 15.10 0.83
N PRO A 295 9.74 14.57 0.49
CA PRO A 295 10.45 15.00 -0.70
C PRO A 295 9.65 14.63 -1.96
N VAL A 296 9.58 15.55 -2.93
CA VAL A 296 8.81 15.35 -4.16
C VAL A 296 9.70 14.81 -5.28
N PHE A 297 9.39 13.62 -5.79
CA PHE A 297 10.00 13.04 -6.99
C PHE A 297 9.03 12.06 -7.68
N VAL A 298 9.31 11.75 -8.95
CA VAL A 298 8.53 10.76 -9.72
C VAL A 298 8.88 9.36 -9.25
N LEU A 299 7.88 8.62 -8.77
CA LEU A 299 8.03 7.24 -8.31
C LEU A 299 7.89 6.25 -9.47
N HIS A 300 6.93 6.45 -10.35
CA HIS A 300 6.79 5.64 -11.56
C HIS A 300 5.96 6.37 -12.61
N GLN A 301 6.00 5.86 -13.83
CA GLN A 301 5.20 6.29 -14.97
C GLN A 301 4.14 5.23 -15.27
N LEU A 302 3.00 5.65 -15.82
CA LEU A 302 2.00 4.73 -16.35
C LEU A 302 2.35 4.35 -17.79
N ALA A 303 2.09 3.10 -18.15
CA ALA A 303 2.23 2.63 -19.54
C ALA A 303 1.08 3.12 -20.46
N GLY A 304 -0.02 3.61 -19.86
CA GLY A 304 -1.22 4.05 -20.57
C GLY A 304 -1.99 5.12 -19.79
N PRO A 305 -3.20 5.46 -20.25
CA PRO A 305 -4.05 6.45 -19.59
C PRO A 305 -4.40 6.02 -18.15
N PRO A 306 -4.48 6.97 -17.21
CA PRO A 306 -4.77 6.66 -15.82
C PRO A 306 -6.19 6.15 -15.66
N VAL A 307 -6.37 5.23 -14.72
CA VAL A 307 -7.68 4.81 -14.22
C VAL A 307 -7.93 5.55 -12.90
N VAL A 308 -9.07 6.23 -12.80
CA VAL A 308 -9.42 7.05 -11.64
C VAL A 308 -10.84 6.77 -11.16
N PRO A 309 -11.11 6.94 -9.86
CA PRO A 309 -12.45 6.76 -9.33
C PRO A 309 -13.38 7.89 -9.78
N VAL A 310 -14.61 7.50 -10.11
CA VAL A 310 -15.71 8.40 -10.43
C VAL A 310 -16.91 8.04 -9.56
N TYR A 311 -17.43 9.02 -8.85
CA TYR A 311 -18.59 8.91 -7.98
C TYR A 311 -19.77 9.60 -8.65
N VAL A 312 -20.79 8.84 -9.03
CA VAL A 312 -21.97 9.34 -9.74
C VAL A 312 -23.16 9.35 -8.79
N GLY A 313 -23.82 10.50 -8.66
CA GLY A 313 -24.99 10.67 -7.82
C GLY A 313 -25.94 11.72 -8.37
N CYS A 314 -27.16 11.68 -7.89
CA CYS A 314 -28.19 12.70 -8.10
C CYS A 314 -28.08 13.80 -7.04
N ASP A 315 -28.69 14.94 -7.35
CA ASP A 315 -29.00 15.99 -6.38
C ASP A 315 -30.52 16.29 -6.48
N PRO A 316 -31.32 15.99 -5.43
CA PRO A 316 -30.91 15.50 -4.10
C PRO A 316 -30.43 14.04 -4.08
N ALA A 317 -29.58 13.67 -3.11
CA ALA A 317 -28.98 12.33 -3.00
C ALA A 317 -29.99 11.18 -2.81
N GLN A 318 -31.17 11.48 -2.25
CA GLN A 318 -32.27 10.53 -2.07
C GLN A 318 -32.67 9.84 -3.39
N ASP A 319 -32.55 10.57 -4.49
CA ASP A 319 -32.86 10.08 -5.83
C ASP A 319 -31.91 8.96 -6.28
N ASN A 320 -30.77 8.75 -5.61
CA ASN A 320 -29.87 7.63 -5.89
C ASN A 320 -30.55 6.28 -5.66
N ALA A 321 -31.51 6.19 -4.73
CA ALA A 321 -32.21 4.93 -4.44
C ALA A 321 -33.12 4.47 -5.59
N GLU A 322 -33.57 5.41 -6.43
CA GLU A 322 -34.53 5.18 -7.50
C GLU A 322 -33.93 5.35 -8.91
N ALA A 323 -32.65 5.76 -8.99
CA ALA A 323 -31.98 6.02 -10.25
C ALA A 323 -31.27 4.78 -10.80
N GLU A 324 -31.57 4.43 -12.05
CA GLU A 324 -30.63 3.66 -12.86
C GLU A 324 -29.56 4.61 -13.43
N PHE A 325 -28.28 4.31 -13.19
CA PHE A 325 -27.19 5.08 -13.75
C PHE A 325 -26.62 4.42 -15.00
N VAL A 326 -26.28 5.22 -15.98
CA VAL A 326 -25.62 4.79 -17.23
C VAL A 326 -24.40 5.65 -17.48
N CYS A 327 -23.28 5.01 -17.79
CA CYS A 327 -22.05 5.67 -18.23
C CYS A 327 -21.83 5.37 -19.71
N LEU A 328 -21.67 6.42 -20.52
CA LEU A 328 -21.48 6.36 -21.96
C LEU A 328 -20.10 6.92 -22.34
N GLU A 329 -19.47 6.35 -23.36
CA GLU A 329 -18.24 6.86 -23.98
C GLU A 329 -18.44 6.89 -25.49
N GLY A 330 -18.33 8.07 -26.11
CA GLY A 330 -18.61 8.25 -27.54
C GLY A 330 -20.02 7.78 -27.93
N GLY A 331 -21.02 7.98 -27.05
CA GLY A 331 -22.40 7.55 -27.25
C GLY A 331 -22.67 6.05 -27.09
N ARG A 332 -21.69 5.25 -26.64
CA ARG A 332 -21.86 3.82 -26.37
C ARG A 332 -21.88 3.54 -24.88
N GLU A 333 -22.83 2.72 -24.44
CA GLU A 333 -22.91 2.27 -23.04
C GLU A 333 -21.67 1.45 -22.67
N ARG A 334 -21.01 1.86 -21.60
CA ARG A 334 -19.84 1.19 -21.03
C ARG A 334 -20.20 0.45 -19.76
N LEU A 335 -20.94 1.10 -18.87
CA LEU A 335 -21.33 0.59 -17.57
C LEU A 335 -22.75 1.03 -17.24
N ARG A 336 -23.43 0.24 -16.41
CA ARG A 336 -24.77 0.51 -15.90
C ARG A 336 -24.87 0.05 -14.45
N ARG A 337 -25.57 0.81 -13.62
CA ARG A 337 -26.10 0.39 -12.32
C ARG A 337 -27.62 0.31 -12.41
N THR A 338 -28.19 -0.85 -12.17
CA THR A 338 -29.63 -1.07 -12.11
C THR A 338 -30.17 -0.92 -10.69
N LEU A 339 -31.49 -0.89 -10.53
CA LEU A 339 -32.11 -0.87 -9.20
C LEU A 339 -31.82 -2.12 -8.36
N ASN A 340 -31.47 -3.25 -9.00
CA ASN A 340 -31.09 -4.47 -8.30
C ASN A 340 -29.67 -4.40 -7.73
N ASP A 341 -28.86 -3.42 -8.16
CA ASP A 341 -27.48 -3.23 -7.71
C ASP A 341 -27.39 -2.20 -6.57
N VAL A 342 -28.53 -1.66 -6.11
CA VAL A 342 -28.58 -0.70 -4.99
C VAL A 342 -28.23 -1.43 -3.69
N ASP A 343 -27.37 -0.80 -2.89
CA ASP A 343 -27.06 -1.30 -1.56
C ASP A 343 -28.23 -0.98 -0.61
N ASP A 344 -28.96 -2.01 -0.18
CA ASP A 344 -30.08 -1.87 0.76
C ASP A 344 -29.68 -1.22 2.09
N THR A 345 -28.40 -1.27 2.47
CA THR A 345 -27.89 -0.67 3.71
C THR A 345 -27.52 0.80 3.57
N ASP A 346 -27.28 1.26 2.33
CA ASP A 346 -27.00 2.66 1.99
C ASP A 346 -27.55 2.99 0.58
N PRO A 347 -28.89 3.06 0.43
CA PRO A 347 -29.52 3.21 -0.88
C PRO A 347 -29.29 4.62 -1.48
N GLU A 348 -28.88 5.58 -0.67
CA GLU A 348 -28.52 6.93 -1.11
C GLU A 348 -27.06 7.03 -1.57
N SER A 349 -26.29 5.94 -1.52
CA SER A 349 -24.89 5.92 -1.91
C SER A 349 -24.65 6.29 -3.38
N GLU A 350 -23.55 7.02 -3.61
CA GLU A 350 -23.07 7.31 -4.95
C GLU A 350 -22.65 6.01 -5.66
N TRP A 351 -22.93 5.92 -6.95
CA TRP A 351 -22.39 4.85 -7.79
C TRP A 351 -20.91 5.10 -8.04
N ALA A 352 -20.07 4.33 -7.34
CA ALA A 352 -18.62 4.38 -7.49
C ALA A 352 -18.14 3.43 -8.60
N ILE A 353 -17.44 3.97 -9.58
CA ILE A 353 -16.85 3.24 -10.71
C ILE A 353 -15.43 3.70 -10.99
N GLU A 354 -14.68 2.90 -11.72
CA GLU A 354 -13.33 3.24 -12.17
C GLU A 354 -13.32 3.41 -13.69
N LEU A 355 -12.83 4.56 -14.15
CA LEU A 355 -12.82 4.92 -15.56
C LEU A 355 -11.42 5.39 -15.96
N SER A 356 -11.02 5.05 -17.19
CA SER A 356 -9.81 5.61 -17.79
C SER A 356 -9.99 7.10 -18.08
N PHE A 357 -8.89 7.82 -18.28
CA PHE A 357 -8.92 9.20 -18.76
C PHE A 357 -9.70 9.31 -20.08
N GLY A 358 -10.66 10.24 -20.16
CA GLY A 358 -11.51 10.43 -21.33
C GLY A 358 -12.75 11.28 -21.04
N ASP A 359 -13.55 11.53 -22.07
CA ASP A 359 -14.83 12.23 -21.97
C ASP A 359 -15.98 11.22 -21.88
N TYR A 360 -16.82 11.39 -20.86
CA TYR A 360 -17.94 10.49 -20.57
C TYR A 360 -19.23 11.26 -20.39
N ASP A 361 -20.34 10.66 -20.84
CA ASP A 361 -21.68 11.14 -20.54
C ASP A 361 -22.30 10.23 -19.47
N PHE A 362 -22.82 10.86 -18.41
CA PHE A 362 -23.51 10.20 -17.33
C PHE A 362 -24.99 10.48 -17.40
N GLU A 363 -25.81 9.45 -17.24
CA GLU A 363 -27.26 9.55 -17.16
C GLU A 363 -27.77 8.99 -15.83
N ALA A 364 -28.75 9.65 -15.23
CA ALA A 364 -29.61 9.11 -14.18
C ALA A 364 -31.03 8.99 -14.72
N ARG A 365 -31.61 7.80 -14.68
CA ARG A 365 -32.96 7.51 -15.15
C ARG A 365 -33.84 7.14 -13.96
N LEU A 366 -34.72 8.06 -13.54
CA LEU A 366 -35.66 7.87 -12.42
C LEU A 366 -37.07 7.49 -12.92
N GLY A 367 -37.24 7.34 -14.23
CA GLY A 367 -38.50 6.99 -14.90
C GLY A 367 -38.47 7.42 -16.37
N GLU A 368 -39.55 7.15 -17.11
CA GLU A 368 -39.60 7.41 -18.57
C GLU A 368 -39.40 8.90 -18.95
N ARG A 369 -39.61 9.83 -18.02
CA ARG A 369 -39.60 11.27 -18.27
C ARG A 369 -38.57 12.05 -17.46
N ASP A 370 -37.91 11.43 -16.48
CA ASP A 370 -36.87 12.06 -15.67
C ASP A 370 -35.53 11.38 -15.99
N VAL A 371 -34.86 11.93 -17.00
CA VAL A 371 -33.51 11.54 -17.42
C VAL A 371 -32.62 12.76 -17.27
N ARG A 372 -31.68 12.68 -16.34
CA ARG A 372 -30.71 13.74 -16.04
C ARG A 372 -29.39 13.36 -16.66
N THR A 373 -28.71 14.31 -17.30
CA THR A 373 -27.49 14.03 -18.04
C THR A 373 -26.38 15.02 -17.69
N LYS A 374 -25.13 14.55 -17.71
CA LYS A 374 -23.95 15.41 -17.54
C LYS A 374 -22.74 14.81 -18.22
N THR A 375 -22.08 15.61 -19.05
CA THR A 375 -20.79 15.29 -19.67
C THR A 375 -19.65 15.75 -18.78
N ILE A 376 -18.62 14.92 -18.60
CA ILE A 376 -17.43 15.29 -17.85
C ILE A 376 -16.17 14.62 -18.43
N THR A 377 -15.07 15.36 -18.42
CA THR A 377 -13.74 14.80 -18.64
C THR A 377 -13.23 14.16 -17.35
N VAL A 378 -13.08 12.84 -17.39
CA VAL A 378 -12.47 12.03 -16.33
C VAL A 378 -10.95 12.19 -16.40
N ARG A 379 -10.36 12.63 -15.29
CA ARG A 379 -8.91 12.74 -15.07
C ARG A 379 -8.61 12.68 -13.56
N PRO A 380 -7.35 12.48 -13.15
CA PRO A 380 -6.96 12.48 -11.74
C PRO A 380 -7.36 13.76 -10.97
N VAL A 381 -7.45 13.70 -9.64
CA VAL A 381 -7.32 12.49 -8.79
C VAL A 381 -8.58 11.62 -8.83
N PHE A 382 -9.76 12.25 -8.90
CA PHE A 382 -11.07 11.60 -8.95
C PHE A 382 -12.09 12.51 -9.64
N ARG A 383 -13.30 12.01 -9.92
CA ARG A 383 -14.45 12.85 -10.31
C ARG A 383 -15.67 12.57 -9.49
N ARG A 384 -16.43 13.62 -9.17
CA ARG A 384 -17.76 13.50 -8.57
C ARG A 384 -18.77 14.16 -9.50
N VAL A 385 -19.79 13.40 -9.89
CA VAL A 385 -20.79 13.77 -10.89
C VAL A 385 -22.14 13.88 -10.19
N HIS A 386 -22.58 15.11 -9.95
CA HIS A 386 -23.93 15.41 -9.47
C HIS A 386 -24.86 15.69 -10.65
N LEU A 387 -25.88 14.85 -10.79
CA LEU A 387 -26.93 14.88 -11.81
C LEU A 387 -28.18 15.58 -11.25
N VAL A 388 -28.37 16.83 -11.69
CA VAL A 388 -29.48 17.69 -11.27
C VAL A 388 -30.64 17.60 -12.27
N LYS A 389 -31.84 17.90 -11.79
CA LYS A 389 -33.01 18.06 -12.66
C LYS A 389 -32.87 19.34 -13.49
N SER A 390 -32.99 19.21 -14.81
CA SER A 390 -32.91 20.31 -15.79
C SER A 390 -34.03 21.31 -15.67
#